data_AF-A0A936E075-F1
#
_entry.id   AF-A0A936E075-F1
#
_cell.length_a   1.000
_cell.length_b   1.000
_cell.length_c   1.000
_cell.angle_alpha   90.00
_cell.angle_beta   90.00
_cell.angle_gamma   90.00
#
_symmetry.space_group_name_H-M   'P 1'
#
loop_
_entity.id
_entity.type
_entity.pdbx_description
1 polymer ?
#
loop_
_entity_poly.entity_id
_entity_poly.type
_entity_poly.pdbx_seq_one_letter_code
_entity_poly.pdbx_strand_id
1 'polypeptide(L)'
;MQLTNMITFMLFAYLPVSAQTATATLKGLVTDSSEKVLPGAALTLTQNSTGLKRTFTADDGGQFTFTFLEPGNYSLGLAFNGAAMRPNVIADPIIASESDKKNTLTWFNTAAFQAPTTYQFGNAPRTFSNLRGPGYFGTNMSLQRNFKITESACLQFRAEAFNIFNRANFIIPVGVLGAANFGKLLAAEDPRQMQFALKLYF
;
A
#
# COMPACT_ATOMS: atom_id res chain seq x y z
N MET A 1 -33.76 -77.09 44.84
CA MET A 1 -33.32 -76.90 43.44
C MET A 1 -34.53 -76.36 42.69
N GLN A 2 -34.55 -75.19 42.05
CA GLN A 2 -33.50 -74.36 41.47
C GLN A 2 -33.90 -72.87 41.54
N LEU A 3 -32.91 -71.98 41.66
CA LEU A 3 -33.07 -70.54 41.39
C LEU A 3 -33.32 -70.33 39.89
N THR A 4 -34.15 -69.35 39.52
CA THR A 4 -34.25 -68.89 38.12
C THR A 4 -34.41 -67.37 38.05
N ASN A 5 -33.26 -66.73 37.80
CA ASN A 5 -32.98 -65.70 36.79
C ASN A 5 -33.92 -64.47 36.66
N MET A 6 -33.46 -63.40 37.31
CA MET A 6 -33.01 -62.14 36.69
C MET A 6 -33.90 -61.47 35.64
N ILE A 7 -34.65 -60.48 36.15
CA ILE A 7 -35.27 -59.36 35.42
C ILE A 7 -34.15 -58.52 34.78
N THR A 8 -34.28 -58.23 33.48
CA THR A 8 -34.13 -56.89 32.86
C THR A 8 -34.02 -57.06 31.34
N PHE A 9 -35.08 -56.71 30.61
CA PHE A 9 -34.97 -56.40 29.18
C PHE A 9 -35.19 -54.90 29.03
N MET A 10 -34.08 -54.19 28.79
CA MET A 10 -34.07 -52.76 28.44
C MET A 10 -34.95 -52.54 27.22
N LEU A 11 -36.07 -51.84 27.40
CA LEU A 11 -36.80 -51.23 26.30
C LEU A 11 -36.04 -49.95 25.93
N PHE A 12 -35.20 -50.01 24.89
CA PHE A 12 -34.61 -48.83 24.28
C PHE A 12 -35.73 -47.96 23.74
N ALA A 13 -36.08 -46.88 24.46
CA ALA A 13 -36.93 -45.84 23.92
C ALA A 13 -36.19 -45.18 22.75
N TYR A 14 -36.79 -45.25 21.55
CA TYR A 14 -36.37 -44.48 20.39
C TYR A 14 -36.49 -42.98 20.73
N LEU A 15 -35.41 -42.37 21.23
CA LEU A 15 -35.30 -40.93 21.20
C LEU A 15 -35.15 -40.54 19.72
N PRO A 16 -36.02 -39.68 19.16
CA PRO A 16 -35.79 -39.15 17.84
C PRO A 16 -34.51 -38.31 17.91
N VAL A 17 -33.42 -38.89 17.41
CA VAL A 17 -32.20 -38.15 17.12
C VAL A 17 -32.52 -37.27 15.92
N SER A 18 -33.01 -36.05 16.19
CA SER A 18 -33.08 -34.99 15.18
C SER A 18 -31.67 -34.46 14.94
N ALA A 19 -30.81 -35.29 14.35
CA ALA A 19 -29.49 -34.90 13.88
C ALA A 19 -29.53 -34.26 12.48
N GLN A 20 -30.70 -34.21 11.83
CA GLN A 20 -30.83 -33.56 10.54
C GLN A 20 -30.91 -32.04 10.71
N THR A 21 -29.74 -31.43 10.79
CA THR A 21 -29.62 -29.99 10.60
C THR A 21 -29.58 -29.74 9.10
N ALA A 22 -30.66 -29.18 8.54
CA ALA A 22 -30.66 -28.73 7.15
C ALA A 22 -29.66 -27.57 7.03
N THR A 23 -28.50 -27.81 6.45
CA THR A 23 -27.49 -26.77 6.20
C THR A 23 -27.31 -26.55 4.71
N ALA A 24 -27.08 -25.30 4.32
CA ALA A 24 -26.79 -24.90 2.95
C ALA A 24 -25.31 -24.49 2.82
N THR A 25 -24.79 -24.63 1.60
CA THR A 25 -23.51 -24.05 1.21
C THR A 25 -23.75 -23.02 0.11
N LEU A 26 -23.27 -21.80 0.32
CA LEU A 26 -23.32 -20.72 -0.66
C LEU A 26 -21.90 -20.53 -1.22
N LYS A 27 -21.74 -20.71 -2.53
CA LYS A 27 -20.48 -20.44 -3.23
C LYS A 27 -20.72 -19.48 -4.37
N GLY A 28 -19.71 -18.71 -4.70
CA GLY A 28 -19.78 -17.78 -5.82
C GLY A 28 -18.43 -17.19 -6.18
N LEU A 29 -18.47 -16.34 -7.19
CA LEU A 29 -17.35 -15.56 -7.68
C LEU A 29 -17.68 -14.07 -7.49
N VAL A 30 -16.72 -13.30 -7.00
CA VAL A 30 -16.83 -11.84 -6.92
C VAL A 30 -16.19 -11.25 -8.15
N THR A 31 -17.00 -10.60 -9.00
CA THR A 31 -16.53 -9.85 -10.16
C THR A 31 -16.97 -8.40 -10.10
N ASP A 32 -16.23 -7.53 -10.79
CA ASP A 32 -16.66 -6.17 -11.07
C ASP A 32 -17.67 -6.13 -12.23
N SER A 33 -18.15 -4.92 -12.55
CA SER A 33 -19.07 -4.65 -13.67
C SER A 33 -18.46 -4.91 -15.06
N SER A 34 -17.16 -5.17 -15.14
CA SER A 34 -16.42 -5.53 -16.34
C SER A 34 -16.01 -7.01 -16.33
N GLU A 35 -16.66 -7.81 -15.47
CA GLU A 35 -16.45 -9.26 -15.30
C GLU A 35 -15.04 -9.65 -14.82
N LYS A 36 -14.24 -8.70 -14.32
CA LYS A 36 -12.94 -9.01 -13.72
C LYS A 36 -13.11 -9.46 -12.29
N VAL A 37 -12.40 -10.52 -11.91
CA VAL A 37 -12.41 -11.03 -10.53
C VAL A 37 -11.88 -10.00 -9.54
N LEU A 38 -12.51 -9.90 -8.37
CA LEU A 38 -12.11 -9.02 -7.27
C LEU A 38 -11.50 -9.84 -6.11
N PRO A 39 -10.22 -10.24 -6.22
CA PRO A 39 -9.53 -10.92 -5.13
C PRO A 39 -9.40 -10.04 -3.89
N GLY A 40 -9.53 -10.62 -2.70
CA GLY A 40 -9.44 -9.90 -1.43
C GLY A 40 -10.70 -9.13 -1.02
N ALA A 41 -11.80 -9.24 -1.77
CA ALA A 41 -13.07 -8.65 -1.38
C ALA A 41 -13.66 -9.32 -0.13
N ALA A 42 -14.02 -8.52 0.88
CA ALA A 42 -14.63 -9.03 2.10
C ALA A 42 -16.16 -9.10 1.91
N LEU A 43 -16.70 -10.31 1.90
CA LEU A 43 -18.13 -10.58 1.87
C LEU A 43 -18.62 -10.80 3.30
N THR A 44 -19.64 -10.06 3.74
CA THR A 44 -20.29 -10.25 5.03
C THR A 44 -21.72 -10.71 4.82
N LEU A 45 -21.98 -11.98 5.16
CA LEU A 45 -23.32 -12.54 5.18
C LEU A 45 -23.95 -12.30 6.55
N THR A 46 -25.13 -11.68 6.59
CA THR A 46 -25.88 -11.38 7.82
C THR A 46 -27.22 -12.12 7.79
N GLN A 47 -27.49 -12.97 8.79
CA GLN A 47 -28.80 -13.60 8.94
C GLN A 47 -29.80 -12.58 9.49
N ASN A 48 -30.92 -12.36 8.81
CA ASN A 48 -31.85 -11.28 9.14
C ASN A 48 -32.65 -11.55 10.43
N SER A 49 -32.86 -12.82 10.78
CA SER A 49 -33.62 -13.22 11.98
C SER A 49 -32.80 -13.16 13.27
N THR A 50 -31.51 -13.49 13.22
CA THR A 50 -30.65 -13.59 14.41
C THR A 50 -29.61 -12.47 14.50
N GLY A 51 -29.36 -11.76 13.39
CA GLY A 51 -28.29 -10.77 13.28
C GLY A 51 -26.90 -11.37 13.17
N LEU A 52 -26.75 -12.70 13.12
CA LEU A 52 -25.46 -13.37 13.01
C LEU A 52 -24.73 -12.96 11.73
N LYS A 53 -23.49 -12.48 11.88
CA LYS A 53 -22.63 -12.07 10.77
C LYS A 53 -21.52 -13.09 10.55
N ARG A 54 -21.30 -13.47 9.30
CA ARG A 54 -20.14 -14.27 8.87
C ARG A 54 -19.41 -13.51 7.76
N THR A 55 -18.13 -13.24 7.97
CA THR A 55 -17.30 -12.55 6.98
C THR A 55 -16.34 -13.54 6.34
N PHE A 56 -16.19 -13.46 5.03
CA PHE A 56 -15.25 -14.23 4.23
C PHE A 56 -14.49 -13.30 3.29
N THR A 57 -13.22 -13.56 3.07
CA THR A 57 -12.41 -12.78 2.11
C THR A 57 -12.19 -13.62 0.86
N ALA A 58 -12.58 -13.11 -0.30
CA ALA A 58 -12.43 -13.78 -1.59
C ALA A 58 -10.95 -14.11 -1.87
N ASP A 59 -10.69 -15.28 -2.45
CA ASP A 59 -9.34 -15.73 -2.80
C ASP A 59 -8.76 -15.01 -4.04
N ASP A 60 -7.56 -15.39 -4.48
CA ASP A 60 -6.90 -14.82 -5.67
C ASP A 60 -7.71 -15.00 -6.97
N GLY A 61 -8.58 -16.01 -7.01
CA GLY A 61 -9.53 -16.24 -8.09
C GLY A 61 -10.84 -15.49 -7.92
N GLY A 62 -11.02 -14.69 -6.86
CA GLY A 62 -12.28 -14.02 -6.51
C GLY A 62 -13.35 -14.96 -5.97
N GLN A 63 -13.04 -16.22 -5.67
CA GLN A 63 -14.03 -17.19 -5.22
C GLN A 63 -14.31 -17.06 -3.72
N PHE A 64 -15.55 -17.36 -3.33
CA PHE A 64 -15.95 -17.44 -1.92
C PHE A 64 -16.82 -18.66 -1.65
N THR A 65 -16.78 -19.14 -0.41
CA THR A 65 -17.59 -20.28 0.04
C THR A 65 -17.99 -20.10 1.49
N PHE A 66 -19.29 -19.97 1.73
CA PHE A 66 -19.91 -20.07 3.05
C PHE A 66 -20.51 -21.47 3.21
N THR A 67 -20.01 -22.25 4.17
CA THR A 67 -20.55 -23.57 4.52
C THR A 67 -21.35 -23.50 5.82
N PHE A 68 -22.21 -24.49 6.02
CA PHE A 68 -23.00 -24.65 7.26
C PHE A 68 -23.92 -23.45 7.53
N LEU A 69 -24.66 -22.99 6.52
CA LEU A 69 -25.67 -21.95 6.69
C LEU A 69 -27.00 -22.59 7.10
N GLU A 70 -27.57 -22.15 8.21
CA GLU A 70 -28.89 -22.59 8.66
C GLU A 70 -29.99 -22.04 7.73
N PRO A 71 -31.18 -22.67 7.64
CA PRO A 71 -32.25 -22.19 6.80
C PRO A 71 -32.76 -20.84 7.30
N GLY A 72 -32.82 -19.83 6.43
CA GLY A 72 -33.29 -18.50 6.79
C GLY A 72 -33.01 -17.46 5.72
N ASN A 73 -33.45 -16.23 5.99
CA ASN A 73 -33.21 -15.09 5.11
C ASN A 73 -31.87 -14.45 5.47
N TYR A 74 -31.02 -14.25 4.47
CA TYR A 74 -29.71 -13.62 4.63
C TYR A 74 -29.60 -12.39 3.74
N SER A 75 -28.86 -11.39 4.22
CA SER A 75 -28.39 -10.26 3.42
C SER A 75 -26.88 -10.40 3.21
N LEU A 76 -26.41 -10.06 2.01
CA LEU A 76 -25.00 -10.12 1.64
C LEU A 76 -24.47 -8.70 1.45
N GLY A 77 -23.52 -8.31 2.30
CA GLY A 77 -22.73 -7.09 2.14
C GLY A 77 -21.39 -7.40 1.49
N LEU A 78 -20.91 -6.48 0.65
CA LEU A 78 -19.58 -6.54 0.05
C LEU A 78 -18.79 -5.32 0.52
N ALA A 79 -17.57 -5.54 1.00
CA ALA A 79 -16.60 -4.50 1.29
C ALA A 79 -15.33 -4.82 0.49
N PHE A 80 -15.12 -4.06 -0.57
CA PHE A 80 -13.87 -4.09 -1.31
C PHE A 80 -13.23 -2.73 -1.17
N ASN A 81 -12.26 -2.63 -0.27
CA ASN A 81 -11.49 -1.42 -0.16
C ASN A 81 -10.37 -1.49 -1.18
N GLY A 82 -10.60 -0.88 -2.34
CA GLY A 82 -9.57 -0.69 -3.36
C GLY A 82 -8.41 0.21 -2.90
N ALA A 83 -8.27 0.49 -1.60
CA ALA A 83 -7.28 1.38 -0.99
C ALA A 83 -5.82 0.94 -1.14
N ALA A 84 -5.55 -0.29 -1.59
CA ALA A 84 -4.20 -0.71 -2.01
C ALA A 84 -4.00 -0.63 -3.53
N MET A 85 -5.01 -0.16 -4.27
CA MET A 85 -5.02 -0.22 -5.72
C MET A 85 -4.46 1.07 -6.31
N ARG A 86 -3.81 0.88 -7.44
CA ARG A 86 -3.35 1.99 -8.28
C ARG A 86 -4.52 2.92 -8.60
N PRO A 87 -4.27 4.22 -8.79
CA PRO A 87 -5.31 5.15 -9.24
C PRO A 87 -5.73 4.85 -10.69
N ASN A 88 -6.81 5.49 -11.12
CA ASN A 88 -7.11 5.66 -12.54
C ASN A 88 -6.30 6.83 -13.11
N VAL A 89 -5.74 6.64 -14.29
CA VAL A 89 -5.13 7.66 -15.14
C VAL A 89 -6.17 8.08 -16.16
N ILE A 90 -6.58 9.35 -16.10
CA ILE A 90 -7.64 9.93 -16.93
C ILE A 90 -7.13 11.03 -17.87
N ALA A 91 -5.87 11.45 -17.71
CA ALA A 91 -5.20 12.44 -18.57
C ALA A 91 -3.69 12.17 -18.60
N ASP A 92 -2.94 12.97 -19.37
CA ASP A 92 -1.48 12.92 -19.36
C ASP A 92 -0.95 13.37 -17.98
N PRO A 93 -0.17 12.53 -17.27
CA PRO A 93 0.41 12.89 -15.98
C PRO A 93 1.55 13.91 -16.09
N ILE A 94 2.02 14.27 -17.28
CA ILE A 94 3.10 15.25 -17.46
C ILE A 94 2.54 16.68 -17.45
N ILE A 95 3.14 17.55 -16.63
CA ILE A 95 2.93 19.00 -16.75
C ILE A 95 3.73 19.50 -17.95
N ALA A 96 3.06 20.15 -18.89
CA ALA A 96 3.66 20.64 -20.14
C ALA A 96 4.69 21.76 -19.93
N SER A 97 4.56 22.53 -18.84
CA SER A 97 5.37 23.71 -18.56
C SER A 97 6.32 23.51 -17.37
N GLU A 98 7.62 23.64 -17.61
CA GLU A 98 8.64 23.59 -16.56
C GLU A 98 8.57 24.80 -15.61
N SER A 99 8.06 25.95 -16.06
CA SER A 99 7.85 27.10 -15.16
C SER A 99 6.75 26.83 -14.15
N ASP A 100 5.71 26.10 -14.53
CA ASP A 100 4.59 25.77 -13.65
C ASP A 100 5.04 24.81 -12.55
N LYS A 101 5.93 23.87 -12.88
CA LYS A 101 6.58 22.99 -11.90
C LYS A 101 7.37 23.78 -10.86
N LYS A 102 8.13 24.79 -11.30
CA LYS A 102 8.97 25.62 -10.40
C LYS A 102 8.14 26.53 -9.51
N ASN A 103 7.13 27.21 -10.05
CA ASN A 103 6.33 28.18 -9.31
C ASN A 103 5.40 27.52 -8.31
N THR A 104 4.87 26.34 -8.62
CA THR A 104 3.88 25.66 -7.77
C THR A 104 4.49 24.53 -6.94
N LEU A 105 5.76 24.19 -7.18
CA LEU A 105 6.42 22.98 -6.69
C LEU A 105 5.64 21.69 -6.98
N THR A 106 4.78 21.69 -8.02
CA THR A 106 4.02 20.51 -8.45
C THR A 106 4.81 19.80 -9.55
N TRP A 107 5.15 18.53 -9.35
CA TRP A 107 6.02 17.82 -10.28
C TRP A 107 5.29 17.19 -11.48
N PHE A 108 4.04 16.77 -11.26
CA PHE A 108 3.21 16.08 -12.24
C PHE A 108 1.77 16.55 -12.18
N ASN A 109 1.00 16.31 -13.24
CA ASN A 109 -0.39 16.70 -13.33
C ASN A 109 -1.22 15.84 -12.36
N THR A 110 -1.54 16.40 -11.20
CA THR A 110 -2.29 15.69 -10.16
C THR A 110 -3.72 15.38 -10.60
N ALA A 111 -4.30 16.19 -11.48
CA ALA A 111 -5.64 15.99 -12.03
C ALA A 111 -5.70 14.82 -13.03
N ALA A 112 -4.56 14.29 -13.47
CA ALA A 112 -4.51 13.08 -14.28
C ALA A 112 -4.88 11.82 -13.49
N PHE A 113 -4.96 11.91 -12.15
CA PHE A 113 -5.17 10.77 -11.27
C PHE A 113 -6.49 10.87 -10.52
N GLN A 114 -7.27 9.80 -10.55
CA GLN A 114 -8.54 9.71 -9.84
C GLN A 114 -8.60 8.40 -9.05
N ALA A 115 -9.28 8.41 -7.90
CA ALA A 115 -9.56 7.17 -7.18
C ALA A 115 -10.45 6.26 -8.07
N PRO A 116 -10.18 4.95 -8.12
CA PRO A 116 -11.06 4.04 -8.84
C PRO A 116 -12.45 4.04 -8.21
N THR A 117 -13.46 3.74 -9.03
CA THR A 117 -14.83 3.51 -8.55
C THR A 117 -14.81 2.39 -7.51
N THR A 118 -15.69 2.45 -6.51
CA THR A 118 -15.83 1.37 -5.55
C THR A 118 -16.06 0.05 -6.28
N TYR A 119 -15.41 -1.03 -5.82
CA TYR A 119 -15.45 -2.35 -6.44
C TYR A 119 -14.79 -2.45 -7.83
N GLN A 120 -13.84 -1.56 -8.17
CA GLN A 120 -13.07 -1.65 -9.42
C GLN A 120 -11.55 -1.55 -9.18
N PHE A 121 -10.78 -2.23 -10.03
CA PHE A 121 -9.33 -2.04 -10.13
C PHE A 121 -9.01 -0.71 -10.82
N GLY A 122 -8.00 0.01 -10.32
CA GLY A 122 -7.47 1.15 -11.06
C GLY A 122 -6.60 0.73 -12.24
N ASN A 123 -6.51 1.63 -13.23
CA ASN A 123 -5.85 1.35 -14.51
C ASN A 123 -4.39 1.83 -14.61
N ALA A 124 -3.84 2.55 -13.60
CA ALA A 124 -2.49 3.07 -13.73
C ALA A 124 -1.46 1.93 -13.86
N PRO A 125 -0.41 2.12 -14.68
CA PRO A 125 0.65 1.14 -14.79
C PRO A 125 1.48 1.06 -13.51
N ARG A 126 2.28 0.00 -13.37
CA ARG A 126 3.26 -0.11 -12.27
C ARG A 126 4.26 1.04 -12.26
N THR A 127 4.65 1.50 -13.45
CA THR A 127 5.61 2.58 -13.66
C THR A 127 5.21 3.35 -14.91
N PHE A 128 5.31 4.68 -14.85
CA PHE A 128 5.17 5.53 -16.03
C PHE A 128 6.50 5.60 -16.76
N SER A 129 6.49 5.40 -18.08
CA SER A 129 7.69 5.50 -18.91
C SER A 129 8.20 6.94 -19.01
N ASN A 130 7.29 7.91 -19.06
CA ASN A 130 7.55 9.33 -19.27
C ASN A 130 7.52 10.18 -17.98
N LEU A 131 7.03 9.66 -16.85
CA LEU A 131 7.02 10.40 -15.59
C LEU A 131 8.18 9.94 -14.69
N ARG A 132 9.28 10.69 -14.74
CA ARG A 132 10.47 10.50 -13.91
C ARG A 132 10.53 11.57 -12.82
N GLY A 133 11.15 11.24 -11.69
CA GLY A 133 11.40 12.20 -10.60
C GLY A 133 12.40 13.29 -10.98
N PRO A 134 12.62 14.29 -10.11
CA PRO A 134 13.63 15.31 -10.31
C PRO A 134 15.03 14.74 -10.55
N GLY A 135 15.77 15.38 -11.46
CA GLY A 135 17.15 15.01 -11.73
C GLY A 135 18.10 15.50 -10.63
N TYR A 136 19.04 14.66 -10.24
CA TYR A 136 20.11 15.00 -9.32
C TYR A 136 21.34 15.52 -10.07
N PHE A 137 21.92 16.62 -9.60
CA PHE A 137 23.23 17.09 -10.06
C PHE A 137 23.99 17.73 -8.91
N GLY A 138 25.11 17.12 -8.55
CA GLY A 138 25.98 17.59 -7.47
C GLY A 138 27.42 17.70 -7.95
N THR A 139 28.11 18.75 -7.49
CA THR A 139 29.55 18.92 -7.70
C THR A 139 30.20 19.15 -6.35
N ASN A 140 31.12 18.27 -5.98
CA ASN A 140 31.86 18.33 -4.72
C ASN A 140 33.32 18.61 -5.04
N MET A 141 34.00 19.41 -4.21
CA MET A 141 35.38 19.80 -4.45
C MET A 141 36.16 19.83 -3.14
N SER A 142 37.39 19.34 -3.17
CA SER A 142 38.35 19.49 -2.06
C SER A 142 39.61 20.18 -2.56
N LEU A 143 40.10 21.15 -1.80
CA LEU A 143 41.40 21.77 -2.00
C LEU A 143 42.26 21.54 -0.76
N GLN A 144 43.49 21.09 -0.97
CA GLN A 144 44.47 20.94 0.08
C GLN A 144 45.77 21.62 -0.31
N ARG A 145 46.34 22.38 0.61
CA ARG A 145 47.65 22.99 0.45
C ARG A 145 48.49 22.85 1.70
N ASN A 146 49.74 22.47 1.51
CA ASN A 146 50.75 22.45 2.55
C ASN A 146 51.58 23.73 2.45
N PHE A 147 51.72 24.42 3.56
CA PHE A 147 52.56 25.59 3.75
C PHE A 147 53.72 25.18 4.65
N LYS A 148 54.94 25.18 4.12
CA LYS A 148 56.14 25.04 4.95
C LYS A 148 56.25 26.29 5.82
N ILE A 149 56.27 26.11 7.14
CA ILE A 149 56.50 27.21 8.09
C ILE A 149 57.99 27.28 8.40
N THR A 150 58.60 26.14 8.75
CA THR A 150 60.04 25.99 9.01
C THR A 150 60.56 24.70 8.36
N GLU A 151 61.83 24.37 8.63
CA GLU A 151 62.47 23.12 8.20
C GLU A 151 61.83 21.87 8.81
N SER A 152 61.25 22.01 10.01
CA SER A 152 60.64 20.95 10.82
C SER A 152 59.17 21.22 11.15
N ALA A 153 58.51 22.15 10.47
CA ALA A 153 57.09 22.44 10.71
C ALA A 153 56.35 22.75 9.41
N CYS A 154 55.21 22.08 9.21
CA CYS A 154 54.33 22.28 8.07
C CYS A 154 52.89 22.47 8.53
N LEU A 155 52.22 23.48 7.96
CA LEU A 155 50.79 23.69 8.14
C LEU A 155 50.05 23.19 6.90
N GLN A 156 49.16 22.23 7.10
CA GLN A 156 48.21 21.80 6.08
C GLN A 156 46.89 22.54 6.27
N PHE A 157 46.46 23.22 5.21
CA PHE A 157 45.10 23.73 5.07
C PHE A 157 44.30 22.83 4.15
N ARG A 158 43.08 22.48 4.56
CA ARG A 158 42.12 21.79 3.73
C ARG A 158 40.79 22.55 3.73
N ALA A 159 40.23 22.73 2.54
CA ALA A 159 38.88 23.22 2.33
C ALA A 159 38.10 22.17 1.52
N GLU A 160 36.91 21.83 1.97
CA GLU A 160 36.01 20.92 1.26
C GLU A 160 34.65 21.59 1.10
N ALA A 161 34.06 21.45 -0.08
CA ALA A 161 32.74 21.97 -0.40
C ALA A 161 31.89 20.86 -1.05
N PHE A 162 30.77 20.53 -0.42
CA PHE A 162 29.72 19.71 -0.99
C PHE A 162 28.69 20.61 -1.66
N ASN A 163 28.19 20.22 -2.84
CA ASN A 163 27.29 21.05 -3.64
C ASN A 163 27.87 22.47 -3.87
N ILE A 164 29.09 22.56 -4.41
CA ILE A 164 29.85 23.82 -4.54
C ILE A 164 29.10 24.90 -5.34
N PHE A 165 28.21 24.52 -6.25
CA PHE A 165 27.37 25.45 -7.01
C PHE A 165 26.05 25.81 -6.32
N ASN A 166 25.77 25.26 -5.12
CA ASN A 166 24.53 25.43 -4.38
C ASN A 166 23.27 25.14 -5.22
N ARG A 167 23.28 24.06 -5.98
CA ARG A 167 22.13 23.63 -6.77
C ARG A 167 21.10 22.98 -5.87
N ALA A 168 19.83 23.38 -5.98
CA ALA A 168 18.74 22.68 -5.32
C ALA A 168 18.50 21.32 -6.00
N ASN A 169 18.70 20.23 -5.26
CA ASN A 169 18.42 18.88 -5.72
C ASN A 169 17.15 18.39 -5.00
N PHE A 170 16.00 18.54 -5.64
CA PHE A 170 14.72 18.14 -5.04
C PHE A 170 14.60 16.62 -4.92
N ILE A 171 14.01 16.16 -3.82
CA ILE A 171 13.68 14.74 -3.65
C ILE A 171 12.42 14.38 -4.44
N ILE A 172 12.04 13.10 -4.43
CA ILE A 172 10.83 12.63 -5.12
C ILE A 172 9.56 13.34 -4.60
N PRO A 173 8.59 13.64 -5.48
CA PRO A 173 7.33 14.24 -5.07
C PRO A 173 6.46 13.26 -4.28
N VAL A 174 5.49 13.78 -3.54
CA VAL A 174 4.51 12.96 -2.81
C VAL A 174 3.63 12.17 -3.80
N GLY A 175 3.72 10.84 -3.75
CA GLY A 175 2.98 9.92 -4.62
C GLY A 175 1.70 9.33 -4.04
N VAL A 176 1.21 9.86 -2.91
CA VAL A 176 0.01 9.34 -2.22
C VAL A 176 -1.24 10.09 -2.69
N LEU A 177 -2.08 9.44 -3.49
CA LEU A 177 -3.35 10.02 -3.93
C LEU A 177 -4.26 10.31 -2.73
N GLY A 178 -4.87 11.50 -2.70
CA GLY A 178 -5.71 11.96 -1.59
C GLY A 178 -4.95 12.70 -0.49
N ALA A 179 -3.61 12.67 -0.51
CA ALA A 179 -2.82 13.52 0.38
C ALA A 179 -2.93 15.01 -0.03
N ALA A 180 -2.96 15.91 0.94
CA ALA A 180 -3.09 17.37 0.69
C ALA A 180 -1.97 17.95 -0.18
N ASN A 181 -0.81 17.28 -0.18
CA ASN A 181 0.41 17.64 -0.90
C ASN A 181 0.71 16.68 -2.07
N PHE A 182 -0.28 15.92 -2.55
CA PHE A 182 -0.10 15.02 -3.68
C PHE A 182 0.53 15.74 -4.88
N GLY A 183 1.58 15.15 -5.45
CA GLY A 183 2.35 15.71 -6.56
C GLY A 183 3.30 16.85 -6.20
N LYS A 184 3.41 17.26 -4.93
CA LYS A 184 4.30 18.34 -4.50
C LYS A 184 5.71 17.87 -4.16
N LEU A 185 6.69 18.72 -4.45
CA LEU A 185 8.05 18.67 -3.92
C LEU A 185 8.09 19.37 -2.55
N LEU A 186 8.48 18.65 -1.50
CA LEU A 186 8.48 19.19 -0.13
C LEU A 186 9.87 19.43 0.44
N ALA A 187 10.89 18.82 -0.14
CA ALA A 187 12.25 18.92 0.33
C ALA A 187 13.25 18.85 -0.83
N ALA A 188 14.47 19.26 -0.51
CA ALA A 188 15.64 19.08 -1.34
C ALA A 188 16.75 18.51 -0.46
N GLU A 189 17.75 17.92 -1.11
CA GLU A 189 19.01 17.54 -0.49
C GLU A 189 19.72 18.75 0.13
N ASP A 190 20.76 18.47 0.92
CA ASP A 190 21.51 19.49 1.63
C ASP A 190 22.00 20.62 0.69
N PRO A 191 21.87 21.88 1.15
CA PRO A 191 22.46 23.01 0.45
C PRO A 191 23.98 22.91 0.49
N ARG A 192 24.66 23.91 -0.09
CA ARG A 192 26.13 23.96 -0.04
C ARG A 192 26.64 23.87 1.40
N GLN A 193 27.46 22.85 1.66
CA GLN A 193 28.17 22.69 2.91
C GLN A 193 29.66 22.89 2.66
N MET A 194 30.31 23.71 3.48
CA MET A 194 31.74 23.97 3.40
C MET A 194 32.38 23.71 4.74
N GLN A 195 33.50 22.99 4.72
CA GLN A 195 34.28 22.69 5.91
C GLN A 195 35.75 23.02 5.69
N PHE A 196 36.37 23.49 6.76
CA PHE A 196 37.76 23.93 6.77
C PHE A 196 38.49 23.22 7.89
N ALA A 197 39.71 22.78 7.61
CA ALA A 197 40.58 22.14 8.59
C ALA A 197 41.99 22.70 8.50
N LEU A 198 42.62 22.83 9.67
CA LEU A 198 44.03 23.14 9.83
C LEU A 198 44.70 21.98 10.58
N LYS A 199 45.84 21.53 10.07
CA LYS A 199 46.67 20.53 10.73
C LYS A 199 48.11 21.01 10.77
N LEU A 200 48.66 21.15 11.97
CA LEU A 200 50.07 21.41 12.21
C LEU A 200 50.77 20.07 12.51
N TYR A 201 51.89 19.80 11.85
CA TYR A 201 52.72 18.64 12.13
C TYR A 201 54.20 18.98 11.98
N PHE A 202 55.02 18.27 12.75
CA PHE A 202 56.45 18.51 12.96
C PHE A 202 57.27 17.31 12.48
#